data_AF-A0A963NZ36-F1
#
_entry.id   AF-A0A963NZ36-F1
#
_cell.length_a   1.000
_cell.length_b   1.000
_cell.length_c   1.000
_cell.angle_alpha   90.00
_cell.angle_beta   90.00
_cell.angle_gamma   90.00
#
_symmetry.space_group_name_H-M   'P 1'
#
loop_
_entity.id
_entity.type
_entity.pdbx_description
1 polymer ?
#
loop_
_entity_poly.entity_id
_entity_poly.type
_entity_poly.pdbx_seq_one_letter_code
_entity_poly.pdbx_strand_id
1 'polypeptide(L)'
;MGYSIEHIEGIGGAYGAKLRDAGIASTSALLKAAADPRGRQLLAQKTGIDASRILLWANMADLMRIKGIGKQFAELLEAAGVDTVKELKTRNAANLAT
;
A
#
# COMPACT_ATOMS: atom_id res chain seq x y z
N MET A 1 -10.73 -10.80 5.51
CA MET A 1 -10.33 -10.00 6.68
C MET A 1 -9.09 -9.22 6.29
N GLY A 2 -9.16 -7.89 6.22
CA GLY A 2 -8.00 -7.02 6.03
C GLY A 2 -7.51 -6.47 7.36
N TYR A 3 -6.28 -5.99 7.42
CA TYR A 3 -5.77 -5.25 8.58
C TYR A 3 -6.40 -3.84 8.62
N SER A 4 -6.32 -3.15 9.76
CA SER A 4 -6.69 -1.72 9.81
C SER A 4 -5.78 -0.93 8.86
N ILE A 5 -6.30 0.19 8.33
CA ILE A 5 -5.58 0.97 7.33
C ILE A 5 -4.26 1.55 7.88
N GLU A 6 -4.21 1.84 9.18
CA GLU A 6 -3.04 2.33 9.90
C GLU A 6 -1.94 1.27 10.13
N HIS A 7 -2.20 0.00 9.80
CA HIS A 7 -1.13 -1.00 9.76
C HIS A 7 -0.19 -0.80 8.57
N ILE A 8 -0.64 -0.13 7.51
CA ILE A 8 0.22 0.25 6.37
C ILE A 8 1.19 1.34 6.84
N GLU A 9 2.47 1.14 6.56
CA GLU A 9 3.51 2.11 6.86
C GLU A 9 3.30 3.44 6.11
N GLY A 10 3.62 4.55 6.78
CA GLY A 10 3.32 5.89 6.27
C GLY A 10 1.86 6.32 6.39
N ILE A 11 0.93 5.42 6.77
CA ILE A 11 -0.44 5.79 7.15
C ILE A 11 -0.51 6.01 8.66
N GLY A 12 -0.08 7.20 9.09
CA GLY A 12 -0.31 7.70 10.45
C GLY A 12 -1.74 8.19 10.66
N GLY A 13 -2.06 8.66 11.87
CA GLY A 13 -3.42 9.08 12.24
C GLY A 13 -4.05 10.15 11.32
N ALA A 14 -3.24 11.07 10.78
CA ALA A 14 -3.72 12.11 9.88
C ALA A 14 -4.22 11.56 8.53
N TYR A 15 -3.44 10.68 7.89
CA TYR A 15 -3.86 10.04 6.64
C TYR A 15 -4.91 8.95 6.89
N GLY A 16 -4.80 8.23 8.01
CA GLY A 16 -5.81 7.25 8.45
C GLY A 16 -7.19 7.88 8.65
N ALA A 17 -7.27 9.07 9.25
CA ALA A 17 -8.52 9.81 9.37
C ALA A 17 -9.12 10.15 8.00
N LYS A 18 -8.34 10.76 7.09
CA LYS A 18 -8.79 11.09 5.73
C LYS A 18 -9.30 9.88 4.96
N LEU A 19 -8.61 8.75 5.08
CA LEU A 19 -9.01 7.49 4.44
C LEU A 19 -10.28 6.92 5.04
N ARG A 20 -10.42 6.95 6.38
CA ARG A 20 -11.65 6.52 7.07
C ARG A 20 -12.85 7.39 6.71
N ASP A 21 -12.67 8.71 6.61
CA ASP A 21 -13.71 9.64 6.16
C ASP A 21 -14.15 9.35 4.71
N ALA A 22 -13.25 8.84 3.88
CA ALA A 22 -13.54 8.35 2.53
C ALA A 22 -14.10 6.91 2.49
N GLY A 23 -14.37 6.29 3.64
CA GLY A 23 -14.89 4.92 3.76
C GLY A 23 -13.84 3.81 3.69
N ILE A 24 -12.56 4.15 3.79
CA ILE A 24 -11.42 3.23 3.70
C ILE A 24 -10.84 2.99 5.11
N ALA A 25 -11.34 1.97 5.79
CA ALA A 25 -10.89 1.59 7.14
C ALA A 25 -9.97 0.36 7.19
N SER A 26 -9.73 -0.30 6.05
CA SER A 26 -8.94 -1.53 6.00
C SER A 26 -8.08 -1.64 4.74
N THR A 27 -7.03 -2.47 4.81
CA THR A 27 -6.17 -2.79 3.66
C THR A 27 -6.96 -3.36 2.48
N SER A 28 -7.97 -4.19 2.76
CA SER A 28 -8.88 -4.73 1.73
C SER A 28 -9.76 -3.65 1.08
N ALA A 29 -10.23 -2.68 1.87
CA ALA A 29 -11.02 -1.57 1.34
C ALA A 29 -10.16 -0.68 0.43
N LEU A 30 -8.91 -0.42 0.85
CA LEU A 30 -7.95 0.33 0.05
C LEU A 30 -7.67 -0.37 -1.28
N LEU A 31 -7.34 -1.66 -1.26
CA LEU A 31 -7.09 -2.44 -2.48
C LEU A 31 -8.26 -2.39 -3.47
N LYS A 32 -9.49 -2.49 -2.94
CA LYS A 32 -10.69 -2.43 -3.78
C LYS A 32 -10.90 -1.04 -4.38
N ALA A 33 -10.68 0.02 -3.61
CA ALA A 33 -10.86 1.40 -4.07
C ALA A 33 -9.74 1.89 -5.00
N ALA A 34 -8.53 1.35 -4.85
CA ALA A 34 -7.32 1.74 -5.57
C ALA A 34 -6.93 0.77 -6.71
N ALA A 35 -7.80 -0.19 -7.04
CA ALA A 35 -7.53 -1.30 -7.97
C ALA A 35 -7.10 -0.85 -9.38
N ASP A 36 -7.58 0.31 -9.84
CA ASP A 36 -7.29 0.87 -11.15
C ASP A 36 -6.93 2.38 -11.07
N PRO A 37 -6.35 2.95 -12.14
CA PRO A 37 -5.94 4.36 -12.15
C PRO A 37 -7.09 5.35 -11.86
N ARG A 38 -8.31 5.05 -12.31
CA ARG A 38 -9.47 5.93 -12.08
C ARG A 38 -9.90 5.88 -10.62
N GLY A 39 -9.94 4.68 -10.03
CA GLY A 39 -10.21 4.50 -8.59
C GLY A 39 -9.23 5.29 -7.72
N ARG A 40 -7.93 5.24 -8.06
CA ARG A 40 -6.90 6.03 -7.36
C ARG A 40 -7.10 7.53 -7.52
N GLN A 41 -7.42 8.01 -8.73
CA GLN A 41 -7.70 9.44 -8.95
C GLN A 41 -8.95 9.93 -8.21
N LEU A 42 -10.00 9.10 -8.13
CA LEU A 42 -11.20 9.43 -7.37
C LEU A 42 -10.92 9.48 -5.87
N LEU A 43 -10.15 8.51 -5.36
CA LEU A 43 -9.75 8.50 -3.96
C LEU A 43 -8.82 9.68 -3.64
N ALA A 44 -7.93 10.05 -4.56
CA ALA A 44 -7.06 11.23 -4.44
C ALA A 44 -7.88 12.51 -4.31
N GLN A 45 -8.88 12.70 -5.18
CA GLN A 45 -9.78 13.85 -5.13
C GLN A 45 -10.60 13.91 -3.83
N LYS A 46 -11.09 12.76 -3.35
CA LYS A 46 -11.89 12.68 -2.12
C LYS A 46 -11.09 12.94 -0.85
N THR A 47 -9.84 12.48 -0.81
CA THR A 47 -9.00 12.51 0.40
C THR A 47 -8.00 13.66 0.41
N GLY A 48 -7.76 14.29 -0.75
CA GLY A 48 -6.68 15.26 -0.95
C GLY A 48 -5.29 14.61 -0.80
N ILE A 49 -5.16 13.33 -1.13
CA ILE A 49 -3.90 12.57 -1.08
C ILE A 49 -3.44 12.30 -2.51
N ASP A 50 -2.15 12.46 -2.79
CA ASP A 50 -1.60 12.17 -4.11
C ASP A 50 -1.89 10.72 -4.58
N ALA A 51 -2.27 10.59 -5.85
CA ALA A 51 -2.59 9.29 -6.44
C ALA A 51 -1.38 8.33 -6.45
N SER A 52 -0.15 8.86 -6.49
CA SER A 52 1.09 8.08 -6.37
C SER A 52 1.24 7.48 -4.97
N ARG A 53 0.93 8.24 -3.92
CA ARG A 53 0.95 7.77 -2.54
C ARG A 53 -0.14 6.72 -2.27
N ILE A 54 -1.33 6.91 -2.87
CA ILE A 54 -2.39 5.89 -2.82
C ILE A 54 -1.96 4.60 -3.52
N LEU A 55 -1.27 4.69 -4.66
CA LEU A 55 -0.73 3.51 -5.36
C LEU A 55 0.28 2.77 -4.48
N LEU A 56 1.20 3.50 -3.85
CA LEU A 56 2.19 2.93 -2.94
C LEU A 56 1.52 2.12 -1.82
N TRP A 57 0.55 2.72 -1.12
CA TRP A 57 -0.16 2.02 -0.05
C TRP A 57 -1.01 0.86 -0.55
N ALA A 58 -1.58 0.94 -1.75
CA ALA A 58 -2.28 -0.19 -2.36
C ALA A 58 -1.32 -1.35 -2.63
N ASN A 59 -0.09 -1.08 -3.08
CA ASN A 59 0.92 -2.12 -3.29
C ASN A 59 1.37 -2.74 -1.96
N MET A 60 1.60 -1.94 -0.92
CA MET A 60 1.87 -2.44 0.43
C MET A 60 0.72 -3.32 0.94
N ALA A 61 -0.52 -2.88 0.77
CA ALA A 61 -1.70 -3.64 1.15
C ALA A 61 -1.80 -4.98 0.41
N ASP A 62 -1.34 -5.06 -0.85
CA ASP A 62 -1.31 -6.30 -1.62
C ASP A 62 -0.21 -7.25 -1.10
N LEU A 63 0.98 -6.73 -0.80
CA LEU A 63 2.08 -7.50 -0.20
C LEU A 63 1.70 -8.09 1.16
N MET A 64 0.97 -7.34 2.00
CA MET A 64 0.48 -7.80 3.31
C MET A 64 -0.49 -9.00 3.23
N ARG A 65 -0.98 -9.38 2.04
CA ARG A 65 -1.82 -10.57 1.84
C ARG A 65 -1.01 -11.86 1.81
N ILE A 66 0.31 -11.77 1.59
CA ILE A 66 1.21 -12.91 1.53
C ILE A 66 1.55 -13.34 2.97
N LYS A 67 1.13 -14.54 3.37
CA LYS A 67 1.47 -15.11 4.68
C LYS A 67 3.00 -15.19 4.83
N GLY A 68 3.54 -14.57 5.87
CA GLY A 68 4.98 -14.55 6.18
C GLY A 68 5.72 -13.28 5.77
N ILE A 69 5.09 -12.39 4.98
CA ILE A 69 5.63 -11.06 4.69
C ILE A 69 5.04 -10.08 5.72
N GLY A 70 5.83 -9.80 6.76
CA GLY A 70 5.51 -8.81 7.79
C GLY A 70 5.78 -7.38 7.33
N LYS A 71 5.37 -6.40 8.15
CA LYS A 71 5.55 -4.96 7.91
C LYS A 71 7.00 -4.59 7.54
N GLN A 72 7.97 -5.20 8.23
CA GLN A 72 9.40 -4.96 8.01
C GLN A 72 9.92 -5.43 6.63
N PHE A 73 9.31 -6.45 6.02
CA PHE A 73 9.71 -6.90 4.69
C PHE A 73 9.16 -5.99 3.59
N ALA A 74 7.97 -5.40 3.79
CA ALA A 74 7.40 -4.45 2.83
C ALA A 74 8.22 -3.15 2.78
N GLU A 75 8.67 -2.66 3.94
CA GLU A 75 9.55 -1.49 4.06
C GLU A 75 10.90 -1.75 3.39
N LEU A 76 11.50 -2.93 3.59
CA LEU A 76 12.79 -3.28 2.99
C LEU A 76 12.68 -3.46 1.47
N LEU A 77 11.55 -3.98 0.98
CA LEU A 77 11.26 -4.09 -0.45
C LEU A 77 11.06 -2.71 -1.10
N GLU A 78 10.34 -1.80 -0.44
CA GLU A 78 10.20 -0.41 -0.89
C GLU A 78 11.54 0.33 -0.86
N ALA A 79 12.31 0.23 0.21
CA ALA A 79 13.65 0.82 0.32
C ALA A 79 14.62 0.25 -0.72
N ALA A 80 14.46 -1.03 -1.09
CA ALA A 80 15.19 -1.63 -2.20
C ALA A 80 14.67 -1.15 -3.58
N GLY A 81 13.54 -0.46 -3.67
CA GLY A 81 12.92 0.02 -4.90
C GLY A 81 12.06 -1.03 -5.62
N VAL A 82 11.43 -1.94 -4.86
CA VAL A 82 10.46 -2.92 -5.33
C VAL A 82 9.07 -2.44 -4.94
N ASP A 83 8.40 -1.78 -5.87
CA ASP A 83 7.12 -1.12 -5.61
C ASP A 83 5.93 -2.06 -5.85
N THR A 84 6.13 -3.20 -6.51
CA THR A 84 5.05 -4.12 -6.88
C THR A 84 5.42 -5.60 -6.74
N VAL A 85 4.40 -6.47 -6.56
CA VAL A 85 4.56 -7.94 -6.59
C VAL A 85 5.17 -8.43 -7.91
N LYS A 86 4.92 -7.69 -9.00
CA LYS A 86 5.47 -7.99 -10.33
C LYS A 86 6.97 -7.75 -10.38
N GLU A 87 7.45 -6.70 -9.71
CA GLU A 87 8.88 -6.41 -9.55
C GLU A 87 9.56 -7.36 -8.57
N LEU A 88 8.87 -7.78 -7.50
CA LEU A 88 9.36 -8.79 -6.57
C LEU A 88 9.64 -10.12 -7.30
N LYS A 89 8.81 -10.48 -8.27
CA LYS A 89 8.96 -11.71 -9.06
C LYS A 89 10.16 -11.68 -10.03
N THR A 90 10.59 -10.50 -10.48
CA THR A 90 11.62 -10.37 -11.52
C THR A 90 12.99 -9.94 -10.99
N ARG A 91 13.08 -9.48 -9.74
CA ARG A 91 14.37 -9.08 -9.15
C ARG A 91 15.20 -10.25 -8.67
N ASN A 92 16.52 -10.12 -8.87
CA ASN A 92 17.51 -11.05 -8.37
C ASN A 92 17.65 -10.89 -6.85
N ALA A 93 17.43 -11.98 -6.10
CA ALA A 93 17.51 -11.99 -4.65
C ALA A 93 18.88 -11.54 -4.10
N ALA A 94 19.94 -11.66 -4.88
CA ALA A 94 21.28 -11.19 -4.51
C ALA A 94 21.38 -9.67 -4.32
N ASN A 95 20.46 -8.89 -4.88
CA ASN A 95 20.45 -7.42 -4.77
C ASN A 95 19.53 -6.90 -3.65
N LEU A 96 19.01 -7.80 -2.80
CA LEU A 96 18.12 -7.46 -1.68
C LEU A 96 18.85 -7.43 -0.32
N ALA A 97 20.14 -7.78 -0.29
CA ALA A 97 20.98 -7.73 0.89
C ALA A 97 22.22 -6.89 0.59
N THR A 98 22.33 -5.75 1.27
CA THR A 98 23.59 -5.05 1.54
C THR A 98 23.85 -5.10 3.02
#